data_AF-A0A538K897-F1
#
_entry.id   AF-A0A538K897-F1
#
_cell.length_a   1.000
_cell.length_b   1.000
_cell.length_c   1.000
_cell.angle_alpha   90.00
_cell.angle_beta   90.00
_cell.angle_gamma   90.00
#
_symmetry.space_group_name_H-M   'P 1'
#
loop_
_entity.id
_entity.type
_entity.pdbx_description
1 polymer ?
#
loop_
_entity_poly.entity_id
_entity_poly.type
_entity_poly.pdbx_seq_one_letter_code
_entity_poly.pdbx_strand_id
1 'polypeptide(L)'
;MAQALDEIKIGGLGSSRKRVEDDRFVVGKGNYIDDFKLPNMVHMEILRSPLAHARIKSIDTSKAWQIPGVHMVLTGEMAAQHNLAWMPTISYDTQPVLATDKVRFQGQEIACVVADDPYIAKDGCEAIVVEYEPLPAIVNPYQAVAEGAPIIRDDKEGQADNICYRWEVGDRDGTERAFAQADLVSKIELHYPRSHPAPIECCGSIADYNAATTKLTVYMTTQAPHIIRAAVAIVAELPEHMIRIVSPDIGGGFGNKVPVYPGYVCSILCSILLARPVKWIEDKTGNLISTHYARDIYYKGELALRKDGRILA
;
A
#
# COMPACT_ATOMS: atom_id res chain seq x y z
N MET A 1 -37.92 -27.42 -32.78
CA MET A 1 -37.48 -28.49 -31.85
C MET A 1 -36.30 -27.97 -31.07
N ALA A 2 -36.32 -28.05 -29.74
CA ALA A 2 -35.18 -27.67 -28.92
C ALA A 2 -34.07 -28.72 -29.11
N GLN A 3 -32.87 -28.27 -29.49
CA GLN A 3 -31.71 -29.14 -29.63
C GLN A 3 -31.25 -29.55 -28.23
N ALA A 4 -31.08 -30.85 -27.98
CA ALA A 4 -30.53 -31.33 -26.72
C ALA A 4 -29.11 -30.77 -26.52
N LEU A 5 -28.85 -30.18 -25.34
CA LEU A 5 -27.53 -29.67 -24.97
C LEU A 5 -26.72 -30.77 -24.30
N ASP A 6 -25.48 -30.95 -24.76
CA ASP A 6 -24.51 -31.85 -24.14
C ASP A 6 -23.74 -31.06 -23.06
N GLU A 7 -24.28 -31.04 -21.85
CA GLU A 7 -23.72 -30.27 -20.71
C GLU A 7 -22.28 -30.69 -20.36
N ILE A 8 -21.92 -31.95 -20.62
CA ILE A 8 -20.56 -32.45 -20.40
C ILE A 8 -19.60 -31.82 -21.40
N LYS A 9 -19.96 -31.75 -22.69
CA LYS A 9 -19.16 -31.04 -23.70
C LYS A 9 -19.09 -29.54 -23.47
N ILE A 10 -20.14 -28.94 -22.91
CA ILE A 10 -20.14 -27.51 -22.56
C ILE A 10 -19.10 -27.22 -21.47
N GLY A 11 -18.88 -28.15 -20.53
CA GLY A 11 -17.88 -27.98 -19.48
C GLY A 11 -18.24 -26.83 -18.54
N GLY A 12 -19.48 -26.81 -18.07
CA GLY A 12 -20.02 -25.80 -17.15
C GLY A 12 -19.64 -26.03 -15.69
N LEU A 13 -20.53 -25.64 -14.78
CA LEU A 13 -20.35 -25.73 -13.32
C LEU A 13 -19.97 -27.16 -12.90
N GLY A 14 -18.94 -27.28 -12.05
CA GLY A 14 -18.45 -28.58 -11.53
C GLY A 14 -17.49 -29.33 -12.45
N SER A 15 -17.26 -28.86 -13.68
CA SER A 15 -16.29 -29.48 -14.60
C SER A 15 -14.84 -29.10 -14.27
N SER A 16 -13.90 -30.01 -14.49
CA SER A 16 -12.45 -29.75 -14.39
C SER A 16 -11.88 -29.18 -15.71
N ARG A 17 -12.47 -28.08 -16.20
CA ARG A 17 -12.03 -27.41 -17.43
C ARG A 17 -10.59 -26.88 -17.28
N LYS A 18 -9.79 -27.03 -18.33
CA LYS A 18 -8.45 -26.41 -18.41
C LYS A 18 -8.57 -24.88 -18.54
N ARG A 19 -7.60 -24.16 -17.99
CA ARG A 19 -7.60 -22.69 -17.97
C ARG A 19 -7.35 -22.16 -19.36
N VAL A 20 -8.05 -21.10 -19.75
CA VAL A 20 -7.83 -20.41 -21.04
C VAL A 20 -6.65 -19.44 -20.95
N GLU A 21 -6.28 -19.05 -19.74
CA GLU A 21 -5.20 -18.12 -19.46
C GLU A 21 -3.82 -18.78 -19.62
N ASP A 22 -3.75 -20.11 -19.50
CA ASP A 22 -2.52 -20.88 -19.68
C ASP A 22 -1.90 -20.61 -21.06
N ASP A 23 -2.73 -20.48 -22.09
CA ASP A 23 -2.33 -20.27 -23.49
C ASP A 23 -1.37 -19.07 -23.65
N ARG A 24 -1.55 -17.99 -22.87
CA ARG A 24 -0.65 -16.82 -22.91
C ARG A 24 0.49 -16.92 -21.90
N PHE A 25 0.26 -17.51 -20.72
CA PHE A 25 1.25 -17.50 -19.64
C PHE A 25 2.43 -18.44 -19.90
N VAL A 26 2.18 -19.66 -20.40
CA VAL A 26 3.25 -20.67 -20.57
C VAL A 26 4.22 -20.35 -21.71
N VAL A 27 3.87 -19.39 -22.56
CA VAL A 27 4.68 -18.94 -23.71
C VAL A 27 5.23 -17.52 -23.52
N GLY A 28 5.13 -16.94 -22.32
CA GLY A 28 5.65 -15.59 -22.03
C GLY A 28 4.90 -14.49 -22.78
N LYS A 29 3.58 -14.65 -22.97
CA LYS A 29 2.66 -13.66 -23.58
C LYS A 29 1.63 -13.12 -22.59
N GLY A 30 1.87 -13.28 -21.28
CA GLY A 30 1.19 -12.46 -20.28
C GLY A 30 1.58 -10.99 -20.44
N ASN A 31 0.73 -10.09 -19.96
CA ASN A 31 1.01 -8.65 -19.96
C ASN A 31 0.98 -8.15 -18.53
N TYR A 32 2.12 -8.16 -17.85
CA TYR A 32 2.30 -7.63 -16.51
C TYR A 32 2.73 -6.16 -16.56
N ILE A 33 2.67 -5.45 -15.44
CA ILE A 33 2.86 -3.99 -15.45
C ILE A 33 4.23 -3.57 -16.02
N ASP A 34 5.29 -4.32 -15.73
CA ASP A 34 6.64 -3.97 -16.18
C ASP A 34 6.91 -4.35 -17.65
N ASP A 35 6.05 -5.17 -18.27
CA ASP A 35 6.18 -5.53 -19.69
C ASP A 35 5.81 -4.36 -20.61
N PHE A 36 4.98 -3.44 -20.13
CA PHE A 36 4.54 -2.28 -20.89
C PHE A 36 5.68 -1.31 -21.17
N LYS A 37 5.71 -0.80 -22.41
CA LYS A 37 6.58 0.29 -22.86
C LYS A 37 5.74 1.29 -23.62
N LEU A 38 5.71 2.54 -23.13
CA LEU A 38 5.00 3.63 -23.78
C LEU A 38 6.01 4.61 -24.41
N PRO A 39 5.65 5.33 -25.48
CA PRO A 39 6.51 6.37 -26.05
C PRO A 39 6.91 7.41 -25.00
N ASN A 40 8.19 7.76 -24.96
CA ASN A 40 8.76 8.76 -24.05
C ASN A 40 8.61 8.46 -22.54
N MET A 41 8.31 7.20 -22.19
CA MET A 41 8.17 6.76 -20.81
C MET A 41 9.49 6.94 -20.03
N VAL A 42 9.37 7.49 -18.82
CA VAL A 42 10.44 7.67 -17.84
C VAL A 42 10.21 6.75 -16.65
N HIS A 43 11.24 6.53 -15.85
CA HIS A 43 11.24 5.63 -14.71
C HIS A 43 11.36 6.42 -13.40
N MET A 44 10.61 5.99 -12.39
CA MET A 44 10.61 6.59 -11.07
C MET A 44 11.17 5.61 -10.04
N GLU A 45 12.08 6.09 -9.19
CA GLU A 45 12.60 5.40 -8.01
C GLU A 45 12.26 6.20 -6.75
N ILE A 46 12.12 5.53 -5.60
CA ILE A 46 11.73 6.18 -4.35
C ILE A 46 12.86 6.08 -3.32
N LEU A 47 13.31 7.23 -2.83
CA LEU A 47 14.17 7.30 -1.67
C LEU A 47 13.37 6.99 -0.41
N ARG A 48 13.84 5.99 0.35
CA ARG A 48 13.19 5.49 1.56
C ARG A 48 14.01 5.79 2.81
N SER A 49 13.30 5.97 3.92
CA SER A 49 13.89 6.22 5.23
C SER A 49 14.72 5.02 5.71
N PRO A 50 15.97 5.23 6.15
CA PRO A 50 16.73 4.21 6.86
C PRO A 50 16.34 4.11 8.35
N LEU A 51 15.58 5.08 8.88
CA LEU A 51 15.25 5.19 10.30
C LEU A 51 13.76 4.90 10.59
N ALA A 52 13.50 4.28 11.74
CA ALA A 52 12.15 3.93 12.18
C ALA A 52 11.35 5.13 12.71
N HIS A 53 12.00 6.11 13.35
CA HIS A 53 11.38 7.32 13.84
C HIS A 53 12.43 8.44 13.89
N ALA A 54 12.24 9.52 13.13
CA ALA A 54 13.17 10.65 13.13
C ALA A 54 12.53 11.90 12.50
N ARG A 55 12.83 13.09 13.02
CA ARG A 55 12.46 14.34 12.32
C ARG A 55 13.35 14.50 11.08
N ILE A 56 12.77 14.96 9.99
CA ILE A 56 13.51 15.37 8.79
C ILE A 56 13.93 16.82 9.00
N LYS A 57 15.23 17.09 9.03
CA LYS A 57 15.78 18.45 9.23
C LYS A 57 15.94 19.17 7.89
N SER A 58 16.40 18.44 6.88
CA SER A 58 16.59 18.95 5.52
C SER A 58 16.67 17.79 4.53
N ILE A 59 16.34 18.09 3.26
CA ILE A 59 16.50 17.18 2.11
C ILE A 59 17.25 17.97 1.03
N ASP A 60 18.52 17.63 0.78
CA ASP A 60 19.32 18.19 -0.31
C ASP A 60 19.20 17.32 -1.56
N THR A 61 18.57 17.88 -2.59
CA THR A 61 18.35 17.23 -3.89
C THR A 61 19.30 17.75 -4.98
N SER A 62 20.22 18.68 -4.65
CA SER A 62 21.02 19.41 -5.63
C SER A 62 21.90 18.50 -6.49
N LYS A 63 22.48 17.44 -5.93
CA LYS A 63 23.30 16.46 -6.66
C LYS A 63 22.48 15.56 -7.57
N ALA A 64 21.27 15.19 -7.17
CA ALA A 64 20.38 14.38 -8.00
C ALA A 64 20.03 15.11 -9.31
N TRP A 65 19.77 16.42 -9.24
CA TRP A 65 19.52 17.26 -10.42
C TRP A 65 20.72 17.41 -11.37
N GLN A 66 21.94 17.13 -10.91
CA GLN A 66 23.14 17.22 -11.75
C GLN A 66 23.40 15.93 -12.56
N ILE A 67 22.67 14.85 -12.27
CA ILE A 67 22.83 13.58 -12.97
C ILE A 67 22.15 13.67 -14.34
N PRO A 68 22.88 13.48 -15.46
CA PRO A 68 22.28 13.48 -16.79
C PRO A 68 21.17 12.43 -16.91
N GLY A 69 20.01 12.84 -17.42
CA GLY A 69 18.84 11.98 -17.59
C GLY A 69 17.84 12.03 -16.43
N VAL A 70 18.15 12.74 -15.33
CA VAL A 70 17.15 13.08 -14.30
C VAL A 70 16.26 14.21 -14.80
N HIS A 71 14.94 13.99 -14.76
CA HIS A 71 13.91 14.95 -15.21
C HIS A 71 13.19 15.62 -14.05
N MET A 72 13.12 14.96 -12.89
CA MET A 72 12.42 15.46 -11.71
C MET A 72 12.95 14.83 -10.44
N VAL A 73 12.99 15.62 -9.37
CA VAL A 73 13.09 15.15 -7.99
C VAL A 73 11.88 15.70 -7.24
N LEU A 74 10.95 14.84 -6.84
CA LEU A 74 9.75 15.21 -6.10
C LEU A 74 9.98 14.99 -4.60
N THR A 75 9.83 16.05 -3.80
CA THR A 75 9.86 16.00 -2.33
C THR A 75 8.45 16.08 -1.75
N GLY A 76 8.31 15.78 -0.46
CA GLY A 76 7.03 15.99 0.24
C GLY A 76 6.55 17.44 0.23
N GLU A 77 7.45 18.42 0.26
CA GLU A 77 7.08 19.84 0.15
C GLU A 77 6.46 20.17 -1.21
N MET A 78 7.03 19.62 -2.29
CA MET A 78 6.45 19.77 -3.63
C MET A 78 5.10 19.08 -3.73
N ALA A 79 4.96 17.86 -3.18
CA ALA A 79 3.67 17.18 -3.13
C ALA A 79 2.62 17.97 -2.32
N ALA A 80 3.03 18.64 -1.24
CA ALA A 80 2.16 19.48 -0.42
C ALA A 80 1.55 20.66 -1.19
N GLN A 81 2.29 21.25 -2.14
CA GLN A 81 1.80 22.32 -3.01
C GLN A 81 0.63 21.89 -3.91
N HIS A 82 0.44 20.58 -4.07
CA HIS A 82 -0.67 19.97 -4.80
C HIS A 82 -1.70 19.32 -3.86
N ASN A 83 -1.70 19.64 -2.56
CA ASN A 83 -2.54 19.00 -1.54
C ASN A 83 -2.30 17.48 -1.40
N LEU A 84 -1.11 17.00 -1.76
CA LEU A 84 -0.73 15.58 -1.78
C LEU A 84 0.39 15.25 -0.80
N ALA A 85 0.58 16.04 0.26
CA ALA A 85 1.46 15.65 1.37
C ALA A 85 0.96 14.37 2.06
N TRP A 86 -0.36 14.21 2.15
CA TRP A 86 -1.04 13.10 2.78
C TRP A 86 -2.15 12.58 1.87
N MET A 87 -2.43 11.28 1.94
CA MET A 87 -3.53 10.63 1.25
C MET A 87 -4.47 9.93 2.23
N PRO A 88 -5.78 9.88 1.95
CA PRO A 88 -6.72 9.11 2.75
C PRO A 88 -6.48 7.61 2.60
N THR A 89 -6.80 6.87 3.65
CA THR A 89 -6.75 5.40 3.68
C THR A 89 -8.16 4.82 3.76
N ILE A 90 -8.31 3.54 3.40
CA ILE A 90 -9.59 2.82 3.52
C ILE A 90 -10.05 2.64 4.97
N SER A 91 -9.15 2.84 5.94
CA SER A 91 -9.43 2.78 7.38
C SER A 91 -9.86 4.13 7.96
N TYR A 92 -10.18 5.12 7.11
CA TYR A 92 -10.55 6.49 7.50
C TYR A 92 -9.45 7.27 8.25
N ASP A 93 -8.19 6.86 8.09
CA ASP A 93 -7.01 7.61 8.54
C ASP A 93 -6.27 8.23 7.33
N THR A 94 -5.20 8.99 7.56
CA THR A 94 -4.30 9.56 6.56
C THR A 94 -2.91 8.93 6.65
N GLN A 95 -2.27 8.76 5.49
CA GLN A 95 -0.90 8.31 5.35
C GLN A 95 -0.07 9.36 4.57
N PRO A 96 1.19 9.65 4.96
CA PRO A 96 2.05 10.52 4.17
C PRO A 96 2.30 9.90 2.79
N VAL A 97 2.24 10.71 1.74
CA VAL A 97 2.69 10.29 0.42
C VAL A 97 4.22 10.33 0.39
N LEU A 98 4.80 11.47 0.72
CA LEU A 98 6.22 11.65 0.95
C LEU A 98 6.36 12.36 2.30
N ALA A 99 7.19 11.83 3.20
CA ALA A 99 7.36 12.40 4.53
C ALA A 99 7.89 13.84 4.46
N THR A 100 7.18 14.77 5.10
CA THR A 100 7.55 16.20 5.15
C THR A 100 8.13 16.60 6.51
N ASP A 101 7.64 15.99 7.58
CA ASP A 101 7.92 16.38 8.97
C ASP A 101 8.87 15.38 9.65
N LYS A 102 8.48 14.12 9.69
CA LYS A 102 9.19 13.03 10.34
C LYS A 102 8.85 11.70 9.67
N VAL A 103 9.81 10.81 9.70
CA VAL A 103 9.59 9.40 9.35
C VAL A 103 9.05 8.67 10.56
N ARG A 104 8.10 7.75 10.34
CA ARG A 104 7.33 6.99 11.34
C ARG A 104 7.53 5.48 11.21
N PHE A 105 8.23 5.04 10.16
CA PHE A 105 8.71 3.67 10.01
C PHE A 105 9.92 3.62 9.06
N GLN A 106 10.76 2.59 9.22
CA GLN A 106 11.88 2.34 8.32
C GLN A 106 11.32 1.82 6.98
N GLY A 107 11.79 2.38 5.87
CA GLY A 107 11.24 2.12 4.53
C GLY A 107 10.24 3.17 4.05
N GLN A 108 9.84 4.13 4.90
CA GLN A 108 8.91 5.18 4.52
C GLN A 108 9.44 6.06 3.39
N GLU A 109 8.58 6.44 2.46
CA GLU A 109 8.90 7.27 1.30
C GLU A 109 9.20 8.72 1.71
N ILE A 110 10.31 9.28 1.18
CA ILE A 110 10.80 10.63 1.53
C ILE A 110 10.84 11.54 0.30
N ALA A 111 11.36 11.02 -0.81
CA ALA A 111 11.41 11.69 -2.09
C ALA A 111 11.35 10.64 -3.20
N CYS A 112 11.02 11.05 -4.42
CA CYS A 112 11.21 10.21 -5.59
C CYS A 112 11.98 10.94 -6.69
N VAL A 113 12.71 10.17 -7.51
CA VAL A 113 13.44 10.67 -8.67
C VAL A 113 12.84 10.06 -9.91
N VAL A 114 12.63 10.89 -10.94
CA VAL A 114 12.17 10.46 -12.26
C VAL A 114 13.29 10.69 -13.28
N ALA A 115 13.66 9.64 -14.01
CA ALA A 115 14.77 9.66 -14.96
C ALA A 115 14.48 8.84 -16.24
N ASP A 116 15.37 8.92 -17.23
CA ASP A 116 15.23 8.21 -18.51
C ASP A 116 15.12 6.69 -18.37
N ASP A 117 15.77 6.11 -17.36
CA ASP A 117 15.78 4.67 -17.10
C ASP A 117 15.87 4.37 -15.59
N PRO A 118 15.61 3.13 -15.14
CA PRO A 118 15.53 2.83 -13.71
C PRO A 118 16.89 2.86 -13.00
N TYR A 119 18.01 2.73 -13.72
CA TYR A 119 19.35 2.84 -13.14
C TYR A 119 19.67 4.28 -12.80
N ILE A 120 19.41 5.22 -13.72
CA ILE A 120 19.61 6.66 -13.47
C ILE A 120 18.69 7.15 -12.36
N ALA A 121 17.43 6.66 -12.31
CA ALA A 121 16.50 7.02 -11.24
C ALA A 121 17.05 6.61 -9.86
N LYS A 122 17.65 5.41 -9.79
CA LYS A 122 18.30 4.90 -8.58
C LYS A 122 19.54 5.71 -8.20
N ASP A 123 20.42 5.99 -9.16
CA ASP A 123 21.61 6.85 -8.93
C ASP A 123 21.19 8.24 -8.41
N GLY A 124 20.10 8.78 -8.95
CA GLY A 124 19.50 10.02 -8.46
C GLY A 124 19.00 9.93 -7.03
N CYS A 125 18.32 8.85 -6.63
CA CYS A 125 17.94 8.64 -5.24
C CYS A 125 19.15 8.54 -4.31
N GLU A 126 20.21 7.84 -4.72
CA GLU A 126 21.45 7.69 -3.95
C GLU A 126 22.22 9.01 -3.79
N ALA A 127 22.02 9.97 -4.69
CA ALA A 127 22.63 11.29 -4.63
C ALA A 127 21.91 12.28 -3.68
N ILE A 128 20.68 11.98 -3.25
CA ILE A 128 19.93 12.82 -2.31
C ILE A 128 20.48 12.62 -0.90
N VAL A 129 20.75 13.72 -0.19
CA VAL A 129 21.20 13.70 1.20
C VAL A 129 20.06 14.17 2.11
N VAL A 130 19.72 13.37 3.11
CA VAL A 130 18.68 13.70 4.10
C VAL A 130 19.31 13.78 5.48
N GLU A 131 19.08 14.91 6.16
CA GLU A 131 19.49 15.09 7.55
C GLU A 131 18.36 14.72 8.48
N TYR A 132 18.65 13.85 9.45
CA TYR A 132 17.68 13.36 10.42
C TYR A 132 18.06 13.75 11.85
N GLU A 133 17.03 13.96 12.66
CA GLU A 133 17.14 13.98 14.12
C GLU A 133 16.39 12.74 14.66
N PRO A 134 17.10 11.67 15.06
CA PRO A 134 16.47 10.44 15.53
C PRO A 134 15.56 10.66 16.73
N LEU A 135 14.43 9.96 16.74
CA LEU A 135 13.46 9.95 17.83
C LEU A 135 13.31 8.52 18.39
N PRO A 136 12.88 8.34 19.65
CA PRO A 136 12.63 7.01 20.19
C PRO A 136 11.55 6.28 19.39
N ALA A 137 11.86 5.07 18.91
CA ALA A 137 10.94 4.25 18.13
C ALA A 137 10.02 3.39 19.04
N ILE A 138 8.81 3.12 18.56
CA ILE A 138 7.86 2.16 19.16
C ILE A 138 7.74 0.97 18.19
N VAL A 139 7.92 -0.25 18.67
CA VAL A 139 7.95 -1.47 17.83
C VAL A 139 6.93 -2.54 18.24
N ASN A 140 6.15 -2.29 19.30
CA ASN A 140 5.06 -3.18 19.71
C ASN A 140 3.95 -2.40 20.45
N PRO A 141 2.72 -2.94 20.53
CA PRO A 141 1.60 -2.23 21.14
C PRO A 141 1.76 -1.97 22.65
N TYR A 142 2.55 -2.78 23.38
CA TYR A 142 2.78 -2.55 24.81
C TYR A 142 3.61 -1.29 25.06
N GLN A 143 4.63 -1.05 24.22
CA GLN A 143 5.39 0.20 24.23
C GLN A 143 4.52 1.40 23.85
N ALA A 144 3.56 1.22 22.95
CA ALA A 144 2.70 2.30 22.46
C ALA A 144 1.81 2.90 23.57
N VAL A 145 1.38 2.09 24.54
CA VAL A 145 0.50 2.49 25.64
C VAL A 145 1.21 2.65 26.99
N ALA A 146 2.54 2.53 27.01
CA ALA A 146 3.32 2.73 28.22
C ALA A 146 3.29 4.20 28.66
N GLU A 147 3.42 4.44 29.96
CA GLU A 147 3.53 5.81 30.49
C GLU A 147 4.76 6.52 29.89
N GLY A 148 4.55 7.73 29.37
CA GLY A 148 5.60 8.51 28.70
C GLY A 148 5.99 8.02 27.30
N ALA A 149 5.23 7.12 26.68
CA ALA A 149 5.45 6.71 25.30
C ALA A 149 5.43 7.91 24.34
N PRO A 150 6.36 8.01 23.38
CA PRO A 150 6.34 9.08 22.40
C PRO A 150 5.08 9.01 21.53
N ILE A 151 4.50 10.16 21.21
CA ILE A 151 3.34 10.23 20.30
C ILE A 151 3.83 10.12 18.85
N ILE A 152 3.43 9.04 18.17
CA ILE A 152 3.84 8.80 16.78
C ILE A 152 3.06 9.70 15.81
N ARG A 153 1.76 9.87 16.04
CA ARG A 153 0.84 10.66 15.20
C ARG A 153 0.56 12.04 15.78
N ASP A 154 1.62 12.81 16.00
CA ASP A 154 1.54 14.22 16.43
C ASP A 154 1.01 15.17 15.34
N ASP A 155 0.78 14.68 14.13
CA ASP A 155 0.08 15.37 13.03
C ASP A 155 -1.43 15.50 13.24
N LYS A 156 -2.01 14.73 14.17
CA LYS A 156 -3.45 14.68 14.42
C LYS A 156 -3.85 15.66 15.51
N GLU A 157 -4.79 16.55 15.21
CA GLU A 157 -5.35 17.48 16.19
C GLU A 157 -5.96 16.72 17.38
N GLY A 158 -5.54 17.09 18.60
CA GLY A 158 -6.05 16.48 19.83
C GLY A 158 -5.53 15.06 20.14
N GLN A 159 -4.58 14.53 19.37
CA GLN A 159 -4.02 13.20 19.63
C GLN A 159 -3.14 13.20 20.90
N ALA A 160 -3.64 12.57 21.95
CA ALA A 160 -2.98 12.51 23.26
C ALA A 160 -2.26 11.19 23.56
N ASP A 161 -2.56 10.13 22.81
CA ASP A 161 -1.99 8.80 22.98
C ASP A 161 -1.73 8.10 21.63
N ASN A 162 -1.33 6.83 21.64
CA ASN A 162 -1.13 6.02 20.42
C ASN A 162 -2.28 5.03 20.16
N ILE A 163 -3.46 5.22 20.77
CA ILE A 163 -4.62 4.35 20.55
C ILE A 163 -5.35 4.81 19.29
N CYS A 164 -5.46 3.94 18.29
CA CYS A 164 -6.18 4.25 17.05
C CYS A 164 -7.70 4.23 17.25
N TYR A 165 -8.23 3.16 17.83
CA TYR A 165 -9.67 3.02 18.13
C TYR A 165 -9.90 1.92 19.17
N ARG A 166 -11.09 1.94 19.79
CA ARG A 166 -11.66 0.82 20.55
C ARG A 166 -12.94 0.36 19.88
N TRP A 167 -13.06 -0.94 19.65
CA TRP A 167 -14.24 -1.55 19.04
C TRP A 167 -14.64 -2.79 19.82
N GLU A 168 -15.93 -2.91 20.12
CA GLU A 168 -16.52 -3.99 20.90
C GLU A 168 -17.78 -4.50 20.19
N VAL A 169 -18.02 -5.80 20.24
CA VAL A 169 -19.23 -6.45 19.69
C VAL A 169 -19.62 -7.66 20.54
N GLY A 170 -20.91 -7.97 20.61
CA GLY A 170 -21.45 -9.13 21.30
C GLY A 170 -22.35 -8.78 22.49
N ASP A 171 -22.84 -9.81 23.17
CA ASP A 171 -23.62 -9.67 24.41
C ASP A 171 -22.66 -9.73 25.61
N ARG A 172 -22.25 -8.55 26.09
CA ARG A 172 -21.34 -8.42 27.23
C ARG A 172 -21.94 -9.03 28.49
N ASP A 173 -23.18 -8.66 28.82
CA ASP A 173 -23.84 -9.12 30.05
C ASP A 173 -24.08 -10.64 30.00
N GLY A 174 -24.44 -11.18 28.83
CA GLY A 174 -24.58 -12.61 28.61
C GLY A 174 -23.28 -13.38 28.77
N THR A 175 -22.19 -12.82 28.24
CA THR A 175 -20.84 -13.36 28.41
C THR A 175 -20.47 -13.36 29.90
N GLU A 176 -20.62 -12.23 30.61
CA GLU A 176 -20.32 -12.14 32.04
C GLU A 176 -21.13 -13.15 32.87
N ARG A 177 -22.41 -13.35 32.57
CA ARG A 177 -23.25 -14.39 33.21
C ARG A 177 -22.73 -15.81 32.93
N ALA A 178 -22.34 -16.11 31.69
CA ALA A 178 -21.80 -17.41 31.31
C ALA A 178 -20.49 -17.72 32.06
N PHE A 179 -19.59 -16.73 32.15
CA PHE A 179 -18.34 -16.85 32.89
C PHE A 179 -18.55 -17.00 34.40
N ALA A 180 -19.51 -16.29 35.01
CA ALA A 180 -19.84 -16.44 36.42
C ALA A 180 -20.42 -17.83 36.77
N GLN A 181 -21.01 -18.53 35.79
CA GLN A 181 -21.59 -19.87 35.95
C GLN A 181 -20.65 -20.99 35.52
N ALA A 182 -19.47 -20.67 34.99
CA ALA A 182 -18.52 -21.64 34.48
C ALA A 182 -17.96 -22.50 35.62
N ASP A 183 -17.83 -23.80 35.36
CA ASP A 183 -17.13 -24.69 36.29
C ASP A 183 -15.61 -24.61 36.10
N LEU A 184 -15.18 -24.22 34.90
CA LEU A 184 -13.79 -24.01 34.50
C LEU A 184 -13.71 -22.84 33.51
N VAL A 185 -12.71 -21.98 33.67
CA VAL A 185 -12.35 -20.95 32.68
C VAL A 185 -10.97 -21.30 32.11
N SER A 186 -10.92 -21.57 30.80
CA SER A 186 -9.67 -21.78 30.07
C SER A 186 -9.20 -20.45 29.50
N LYS A 187 -7.90 -20.13 29.65
CA LYS A 187 -7.31 -18.88 29.18
C LYS A 187 -6.17 -19.14 28.22
N ILE A 188 -6.05 -18.29 27.21
CA ILE A 188 -4.91 -18.29 26.28
C ILE A 188 -4.47 -16.86 25.99
N GLU A 189 -3.17 -16.64 26.02
CA GLU A 189 -2.53 -15.47 25.43
C GLU A 189 -1.76 -15.93 24.21
N LEU A 190 -2.05 -15.34 23.05
CA LEU A 190 -1.47 -15.73 21.76
C LEU A 190 -1.05 -14.49 20.99
N HIS A 191 0.17 -14.48 20.48
CA HIS A 191 0.57 -13.53 19.45
C HIS A 191 0.47 -14.21 18.09
N TYR A 192 -0.39 -13.72 17.20
CA TYR A 192 -0.38 -14.08 15.78
C TYR A 192 0.60 -13.14 15.07
N PRO A 193 1.84 -13.59 14.79
CA PRO A 193 2.92 -12.70 14.39
C PRO A 193 2.64 -11.98 13.08
N ARG A 194 3.21 -10.77 12.95
CA ARG A 194 3.25 -10.05 11.68
C ARG A 194 3.83 -10.93 10.57
N SER A 195 3.17 -10.92 9.44
CA SER A 195 3.58 -11.62 8.21
C SER A 195 3.35 -10.70 7.01
N HIS A 196 3.82 -11.11 5.82
CA HIS A 196 3.66 -10.33 4.60
C HIS A 196 3.06 -11.22 3.50
N PRO A 197 2.09 -10.75 2.69
CA PRO A 197 1.50 -11.56 1.61
C PRO A 197 2.51 -11.90 0.49
N ALA A 198 3.49 -11.02 0.29
CA ALA A 198 4.67 -11.21 -0.56
C ALA A 198 4.37 -11.81 -1.94
N PRO A 199 3.50 -11.19 -2.75
CA PRO A 199 3.29 -11.63 -4.14
C PRO A 199 4.62 -11.66 -4.90
N ILE A 200 4.75 -12.56 -5.88
CA ILE A 200 6.00 -12.69 -6.64
C ILE A 200 6.28 -11.42 -7.43
N GLU A 201 5.29 -10.90 -8.15
CA GLU A 201 5.29 -9.56 -8.74
C GLU A 201 5.00 -8.53 -7.63
N CYS A 202 5.90 -7.57 -7.43
CA CYS A 202 5.69 -6.46 -6.49
C CYS A 202 4.62 -5.46 -6.99
N CYS A 203 4.40 -4.38 -6.25
CA CYS A 203 3.52 -3.30 -6.70
C CYS A 203 4.18 -2.43 -7.77
N GLY A 204 3.36 -1.85 -8.64
CA GLY A 204 3.84 -0.93 -9.66
C GLY A 204 2.71 -0.23 -10.41
N SER A 205 3.07 0.87 -11.06
CA SER A 205 2.17 1.65 -11.90
C SER A 205 2.89 2.29 -13.07
N ILE A 206 2.14 2.55 -14.14
CA ILE A 206 2.51 3.45 -15.22
C ILE A 206 1.39 4.46 -15.34
N ALA A 207 1.66 5.71 -14.96
CA ALA A 207 0.74 6.82 -15.16
C ALA A 207 1.09 7.51 -16.49
N ASP A 208 0.10 7.72 -17.35
CA ASP A 208 0.22 8.37 -18.65
C ASP A 208 -0.82 9.49 -18.76
N TYR A 209 -0.41 10.69 -18.36
CA TYR A 209 -1.18 11.91 -18.51
C TYR A 209 -0.93 12.56 -19.87
N ASN A 210 -1.98 12.68 -20.67
CA ASN A 210 -1.94 13.35 -21.95
C ASN A 210 -2.43 14.79 -21.81
N ALA A 211 -1.49 15.74 -21.76
CA ALA A 211 -1.80 17.17 -21.59
C ALA A 211 -2.67 17.77 -22.73
N ALA A 212 -2.61 17.21 -23.94
CA ALA A 212 -3.41 17.70 -25.07
C ALA A 212 -4.89 17.32 -24.97
N THR A 213 -5.20 16.22 -24.26
CA THR A 213 -6.57 15.73 -24.11
C THR A 213 -7.07 15.76 -22.66
N THR A 214 -6.21 16.16 -21.72
CA THR A 214 -6.43 16.12 -20.27
C THR A 214 -6.88 14.76 -19.73
N LYS A 215 -6.54 13.68 -20.44
CA LYS A 215 -6.87 12.30 -20.05
C LYS A 215 -5.70 11.66 -19.31
N LEU A 216 -6.01 10.92 -18.25
CA LEU A 216 -5.07 10.12 -17.49
C LEU A 216 -5.38 8.64 -17.68
N THR A 217 -4.41 7.87 -18.19
CA THR A 217 -4.46 6.41 -18.13
C THR A 217 -3.46 5.92 -17.11
N VAL A 218 -3.88 5.08 -16.16
CA VAL A 218 -2.99 4.45 -15.19
C VAL A 218 -3.09 2.94 -15.34
N TYR A 219 -2.00 2.33 -15.77
CA TYR A 219 -1.81 0.88 -15.67
C TYR A 219 -1.27 0.61 -14.26
N MET A 220 -1.87 -0.31 -13.50
CA MET A 220 -1.37 -0.57 -12.16
C MET A 220 -1.73 -1.95 -11.63
N THR A 221 -0.93 -2.41 -10.68
CA THR A 221 -1.16 -3.66 -9.96
C THR A 221 -2.24 -3.48 -8.89
N THR A 222 -3.50 -3.34 -9.29
CA THR A 222 -4.64 -3.21 -8.36
C THR A 222 -5.67 -4.32 -8.47
N GLN A 223 -6.17 -4.74 -7.31
CA GLN A 223 -7.30 -5.67 -7.16
C GLN A 223 -8.67 -4.98 -7.21
N ALA A 224 -8.72 -3.64 -7.20
CA ALA A 224 -9.94 -2.86 -7.13
C ALA A 224 -9.93 -1.62 -8.06
N PRO A 225 -9.77 -1.80 -9.39
CA PRO A 225 -9.50 -0.69 -10.32
C PRO A 225 -10.59 0.40 -10.33
N HIS A 226 -11.86 0.03 -10.17
CA HIS A 226 -12.97 0.99 -10.14
C HIS A 226 -12.98 1.86 -8.88
N ILE A 227 -12.67 1.25 -7.72
CA ILE A 227 -12.57 1.99 -6.45
C ILE A 227 -11.35 2.93 -6.51
N ILE A 228 -10.24 2.45 -7.06
CA ILE A 228 -9.05 3.30 -7.23
C ILE A 228 -9.32 4.48 -8.16
N ARG A 229 -10.13 4.34 -9.22
CA ARG A 229 -10.44 5.47 -10.11
C ARG A 229 -11.06 6.65 -9.35
N ALA A 230 -11.97 6.39 -8.41
CA ALA A 230 -12.57 7.42 -7.57
C ALA A 230 -11.52 8.08 -6.65
N ALA A 231 -10.60 7.29 -6.07
CA ALA A 231 -9.52 7.83 -5.26
C ALA A 231 -8.52 8.66 -6.09
N VAL A 232 -8.18 8.22 -7.30
CA VAL A 232 -7.29 8.94 -8.22
C VAL A 232 -7.92 10.25 -8.70
N ALA A 233 -9.24 10.32 -8.86
CA ALA A 233 -9.92 11.57 -9.21
C ALA A 233 -9.69 12.68 -8.17
N ILE A 234 -9.66 12.31 -6.89
CA ILE A 234 -9.36 13.24 -5.79
C ILE A 234 -7.90 13.70 -5.88
N VAL A 235 -6.97 12.77 -6.14
CA VAL A 235 -5.54 13.04 -6.20
C VAL A 235 -5.14 13.87 -7.43
N ALA A 236 -5.68 13.54 -8.60
CA ALA A 236 -5.33 14.16 -9.87
C ALA A 236 -6.12 15.44 -10.16
N GLU A 237 -7.12 15.77 -9.34
CA GLU A 237 -8.08 16.86 -9.57
C GLU A 237 -8.74 16.78 -10.97
N LEU A 238 -8.94 15.55 -11.47
CA LEU A 238 -9.56 15.26 -12.76
C LEU A 238 -10.93 14.59 -12.55
N PRO A 239 -11.94 14.90 -13.38
CA PRO A 239 -13.21 14.22 -13.31
C PRO A 239 -13.05 12.75 -13.74
N GLU A 240 -13.75 11.82 -13.08
CA GLU A 240 -13.58 10.38 -13.26
C GLU A 240 -13.63 9.89 -14.72
N HIS A 241 -14.47 10.53 -15.56
CA HIS A 241 -14.60 10.15 -16.98
C HIS A 241 -13.35 10.46 -17.82
N MET A 242 -12.42 11.26 -17.29
CA MET A 242 -11.11 11.56 -17.89
C MET A 242 -10.02 10.61 -17.39
N ILE A 243 -10.34 9.71 -16.45
CA ILE A 243 -9.41 8.77 -15.84
C ILE A 243 -9.75 7.35 -16.26
N ARG A 244 -8.74 6.62 -16.73
CA ARG A 244 -8.82 5.20 -17.05
C ARG A 244 -7.83 4.41 -16.20
N ILE A 245 -8.33 3.55 -15.33
CA ILE A 245 -7.51 2.58 -14.59
C ILE A 245 -7.53 1.24 -15.33
N VAL A 246 -6.36 0.65 -15.53
CA VAL A 246 -6.18 -0.65 -16.19
C VAL A 246 -5.40 -1.57 -15.24
N SER A 247 -6.05 -2.62 -14.75
CA SER A 247 -5.38 -3.77 -14.13
C SER A 247 -5.09 -4.80 -15.23
N PRO A 248 -3.82 -4.98 -15.65
CA PRO A 248 -3.48 -5.99 -16.64
C PRO A 248 -3.34 -7.37 -15.96
N ASP A 249 -2.56 -8.30 -16.51
CA ASP A 249 -2.24 -9.52 -15.76
C ASP A 249 -1.47 -9.15 -14.48
N ILE A 250 -1.77 -9.81 -13.37
CA ILE A 250 -1.14 -9.54 -12.06
C ILE A 250 -0.50 -10.83 -11.56
N GLY A 251 0.79 -10.77 -11.24
CA GLY A 251 1.60 -11.87 -10.70
C GLY A 251 1.32 -12.15 -9.22
N GLY A 252 0.03 -12.34 -8.89
CA GLY A 252 -0.46 -12.50 -7.52
C GLY A 252 -0.68 -11.16 -6.80
N GLY A 253 -1.70 -11.12 -5.95
CA GLY A 253 -2.04 -9.95 -5.13
C GLY A 253 -2.14 -10.27 -3.65
N PHE A 254 -2.94 -11.28 -3.29
CA PHE A 254 -3.04 -11.80 -1.92
C PHE A 254 -3.42 -10.73 -0.87
N GLY A 255 -4.16 -9.71 -1.27
CA GLY A 255 -4.54 -8.57 -0.43
C GLY A 255 -3.53 -7.42 -0.46
N ASN A 256 -2.28 -7.67 -0.87
CA ASN A 256 -1.23 -6.65 -0.93
C ASN A 256 -1.51 -5.57 -1.97
N LYS A 257 -2.32 -5.86 -2.98
CA LYS A 257 -2.62 -4.98 -4.13
C LYS A 257 -4.02 -4.36 -4.05
N VAL A 258 -4.63 -4.33 -2.86
CA VAL A 258 -5.89 -3.62 -2.59
C VAL A 258 -5.63 -2.14 -2.25
N PRO A 259 -4.70 -1.78 -1.35
CA PRO A 259 -4.49 -0.38 -0.97
C PRO A 259 -3.93 0.48 -2.09
N VAL A 260 -4.06 1.81 -1.94
CA VAL A 260 -3.30 2.79 -2.70
C VAL A 260 -1.98 3.04 -1.96
N TYR A 261 -0.86 2.93 -2.67
CA TYR A 261 0.47 3.20 -2.12
C TYR A 261 1.02 4.55 -2.60
N PRO A 262 1.94 5.17 -1.83
CA PRO A 262 2.52 6.45 -2.21
C PRO A 262 3.18 6.45 -3.59
N GLY A 263 3.83 5.36 -3.99
CA GLY A 263 4.42 5.26 -5.32
C GLY A 263 3.41 5.42 -6.46
N TYR A 264 2.16 4.98 -6.29
CA TYR A 264 1.10 5.25 -7.26
C TYR A 264 0.80 6.74 -7.36
N VAL A 265 0.63 7.41 -6.21
CA VAL A 265 0.35 8.85 -6.13
C VAL A 265 1.48 9.66 -6.76
N CYS A 266 2.73 9.35 -6.40
CA CYS A 266 3.91 10.00 -6.96
C CYS A 266 3.99 9.80 -8.48
N SER A 267 3.79 8.57 -8.99
CA SER A 267 3.84 8.33 -10.45
C SER A 267 2.80 9.15 -11.22
N ILE A 268 1.59 9.30 -10.66
CA ILE A 268 0.51 10.09 -11.24
C ILE A 268 0.88 11.57 -11.23
N LEU A 269 1.29 12.11 -10.08
CA LEU A 269 1.66 13.51 -9.96
C LEU A 269 2.84 13.86 -10.89
N CYS A 270 3.89 13.05 -10.90
CA CYS A 270 5.03 13.23 -11.80
C CYS A 270 4.62 13.17 -13.27
N SER A 271 3.69 12.27 -13.65
CA SER A 271 3.19 12.20 -15.03
C SER A 271 2.43 13.45 -15.43
N ILE A 272 1.60 13.99 -14.53
CA ILE A 272 0.86 15.25 -14.75
C ILE A 272 1.84 16.41 -14.94
N LEU A 273 2.83 16.53 -14.05
CA LEU A 273 3.80 17.63 -14.05
C LEU A 273 4.75 17.57 -15.26
N LEU A 274 5.16 16.38 -15.68
CA LEU A 274 6.08 16.20 -16.81
C LEU A 274 5.35 16.07 -18.15
N ALA A 275 4.04 15.85 -18.15
CA ALA A 275 3.23 15.50 -19.34
C ALA A 275 3.83 14.31 -20.13
N ARG A 276 4.30 13.28 -19.39
CA ARG A 276 4.95 12.08 -19.94
C ARG A 276 4.54 10.83 -19.16
N PRO A 277 4.61 9.63 -19.75
CA PRO A 277 4.38 8.41 -19.00
C PRO A 277 5.46 8.19 -17.93
N VAL A 278 5.07 7.93 -16.69
CA VAL A 278 5.98 7.65 -15.57
C VAL A 278 5.72 6.23 -15.06
N LYS A 279 6.72 5.36 -15.20
CA LYS A 279 6.72 3.99 -14.69
C LYS A 279 7.38 3.92 -13.32
N TRP A 280 6.69 3.33 -12.36
CA TRP A 280 7.24 2.96 -11.06
C TRP A 280 7.04 1.46 -10.82
N ILE A 281 8.12 0.77 -10.47
CA ILE A 281 8.10 -0.66 -10.10
C ILE A 281 8.94 -0.76 -8.82
N GLU A 282 8.34 -1.22 -7.73
CA GLU A 282 9.11 -1.41 -6.50
C GLU A 282 9.93 -2.71 -6.54
N ASP A 283 11.06 -2.72 -5.83
CA ASP A 283 11.83 -3.94 -5.63
C ASP A 283 11.24 -4.83 -4.51
N LYS A 284 11.82 -6.02 -4.31
CA LYS A 284 11.31 -6.96 -3.31
C LYS A 284 11.45 -6.41 -1.88
N THR A 285 12.53 -5.68 -1.61
CA THR A 285 12.80 -5.10 -0.29
C THR A 285 11.73 -4.06 0.04
N GLY A 286 11.49 -3.10 -0.87
CA GLY A 286 10.46 -2.08 -0.77
C GLY A 286 9.07 -2.68 -0.55
N ASN A 287 8.72 -3.72 -1.33
CA ASN A 287 7.48 -4.45 -1.13
C ASN A 287 7.36 -4.99 0.31
N LEU A 288 8.36 -5.73 0.80
CA LEU A 288 8.28 -6.37 2.12
C LEU A 288 8.24 -5.39 3.30
N ILE A 289 8.89 -4.22 3.18
CA ILE A 289 9.03 -3.27 4.29
C ILE A 289 7.95 -2.18 4.30
N SER A 290 7.38 -1.83 3.14
CA SER A 290 6.51 -0.66 3.00
C SER A 290 5.12 -0.95 2.45
N THR A 291 4.84 -2.17 1.98
CA THR A 291 3.48 -2.56 1.57
C THR A 291 2.73 -3.27 2.69
N HIS A 292 1.45 -3.56 2.45
CA HIS A 292 0.51 -4.03 3.46
C HIS A 292 0.98 -5.36 4.11
N TYR A 293 1.27 -5.31 5.41
CA TYR A 293 1.49 -6.50 6.21
C TYR A 293 0.17 -7.18 6.58
N ALA A 294 0.25 -8.39 7.12
CA ALA A 294 -0.90 -9.12 7.63
C ALA A 294 -0.68 -9.59 9.08
N ARG A 295 -1.80 -9.74 9.82
CA ARG A 295 -1.85 -10.27 11.20
C ARG A 295 -1.36 -9.24 12.22
N ASP A 296 -0.30 -9.54 12.97
CA ASP A 296 0.23 -8.72 14.07
C ASP A 296 -0.80 -8.46 15.18
N ILE A 297 -1.43 -9.54 15.65
CA ILE A 297 -2.53 -9.48 16.63
C ILE A 297 -2.11 -10.16 17.93
N TYR A 298 -2.25 -9.43 19.03
CA TYR A 298 -2.06 -9.92 20.39
C TYR A 298 -3.43 -10.28 20.98
N TYR A 299 -3.73 -11.56 21.03
CA TYR A 299 -4.98 -12.09 21.55
C TYR A 299 -4.88 -12.41 23.05
N LYS A 300 -5.95 -12.05 23.77
CA LYS A 300 -6.29 -12.62 25.06
C LYS A 300 -7.65 -13.29 24.92
N GLY A 301 -7.65 -14.61 24.89
CA GLY A 301 -8.85 -15.43 24.74
C GLY A 301 -9.20 -16.10 26.07
N GLU A 302 -10.48 -16.12 26.39
CA GLU A 302 -11.01 -16.89 27.51
C GLU A 302 -12.21 -17.71 27.03
N LEU A 303 -12.38 -18.90 27.60
CA LEU A 303 -13.48 -19.82 27.27
C LEU A 303 -14.11 -20.33 28.57
N ALA A 304 -15.42 -20.13 28.73
CA ALA A 304 -16.20 -20.57 29.87
C ALA A 304 -16.78 -21.97 29.61
N LEU A 305 -16.48 -22.93 30.49
CA LEU A 305 -16.79 -24.34 30.31
C LEU A 305 -17.56 -24.94 31.49
N ARG A 306 -18.42 -25.91 31.20
CA ARG A 306 -18.95 -26.87 32.19
C ARG A 306 -18.00 -28.05 32.37
N LYS A 307 -18.12 -28.77 33.49
CA LYS A 307 -17.33 -30.00 33.75
C LYS A 307 -17.51 -31.09 32.71
N ASP A 308 -18.63 -31.10 31.99
CA ASP A 308 -18.94 -32.06 30.91
C ASP A 308 -18.38 -31.64 29.53
N GLY A 309 -17.67 -30.50 29.46
CA GLY A 309 -17.06 -29.98 28.23
C GLY A 309 -17.96 -29.06 27.42
N ARG A 310 -19.20 -28.77 27.86
CA ARG A 310 -20.06 -27.80 27.17
C ARG A 310 -19.49 -26.38 27.29
N ILE A 311 -19.38 -25.70 26.16
CA ILE A 311 -19.00 -24.28 26.07
C ILE A 311 -20.22 -23.42 26.43
N LEU A 312 -20.00 -22.46 27.32
CA LEU A 312 -21.00 -21.47 27.74
C LEU A 312 -20.78 -20.11 27.05
N ALA A 313 -19.52 -19.71 26.87
CA ALA A 313 -19.08 -18.52 26.16
C ALA A 313 -17.62 -18.68 25.72
#